data_AF-A0A7S0RMC3-F1
#
_entry.id   AF-A0A7S0RMC3-F1
#
_cell.length_a   1.000
_cell.length_b   1.000
_cell.length_c   1.000
_cell.angle_alpha   90.00
_cell.angle_beta   90.00
_cell.angle_gamma   90.00
#
_symmetry.space_group_name_H-M   'P 1'
#
loop_
_entity.id
_entity.type
_entity.pdbx_description
1 polymer ?
#
loop_
_entity_poly.entity_id
_entity_poly.type
_entity_poly.pdbx_seq_one_letter_code
_entity_poly.pdbx_strand_id
1 'polypeptide(L)'
;EPALLGGGGGSPLFGSPPEEVTNPKLLDLLHLDEDAFRERFAASPILRIGRARMARNAAVALGNSGARAVVPSLTLRLQEEPDPMVKEHIEWAIQRLMQEAS
;
A
#
# COMPACT_ATOMS: atom_id res chain seq x y z
N GLU A 1 -1.07 -29.24 -30.05
CA GLU A 1 -1.65 -29.07 -28.70
C GLU A 1 -0.81 -29.84 -27.69
N PRO A 2 -0.57 -29.29 -26.49
CA PRO A 2 -1.62 -29.18 -25.46
C PRO A 2 -1.85 -27.76 -24.93
N ALA A 3 -3.09 -27.49 -24.55
CA ALA A 3 -3.56 -26.35 -23.79
C ALA A 3 -3.41 -26.60 -22.28
N LEU A 4 -2.86 -25.65 -21.52
CA LEU A 4 -3.13 -25.48 -20.09
C LEU A 4 -2.99 -24.01 -19.65
N LEU A 5 -4.14 -23.40 -19.37
CA LEU A 5 -4.50 -22.68 -18.14
C LEU A 5 -3.67 -21.47 -17.67
N GLY A 6 -4.33 -20.30 -17.74
CA GLY A 6 -4.73 -19.57 -16.53
C GLY A 6 -3.70 -18.62 -15.93
N GLY A 7 -4.00 -17.32 -16.01
CA GLY A 7 -3.20 -16.24 -15.45
C GLY A 7 -3.09 -16.27 -13.92
N GLY A 8 -2.07 -15.58 -13.43
CA GLY A 8 -1.81 -15.41 -12.01
C GLY A 8 -0.33 -15.27 -11.73
N GLY A 9 0.25 -14.12 -12.09
CA GLY A 9 1.63 -13.78 -11.75
C GLY A 9 1.80 -13.68 -10.24
N GLY A 10 2.25 -14.75 -9.59
CA GLY A 10 2.63 -14.78 -8.19
C GLY A 10 3.74 -15.81 -8.00
N SER A 11 4.97 -15.35 -7.79
CA SER A 11 6.11 -16.23 -7.54
C SER A 11 5.87 -17.10 -6.29
N PRO A 12 6.08 -18.42 -6.34
CA PRO A 12 5.70 -19.37 -5.27
C PRO A 12 6.64 -19.35 -4.04
N LEU A 13 7.65 -18.47 -4.00
CA LEU A 13 8.62 -18.42 -2.90
C LEU A 13 8.15 -17.59 -1.70
N PHE A 14 7.13 -16.77 -1.88
CA PHE A 14 6.45 -16.07 -0.79
C PHE A 14 4.96 -16.40 -0.94
N GLY A 15 4.40 -17.06 0.07
CA GLY A 15 2.96 -17.31 0.10
C GLY A 15 2.19 -16.01 -0.14
N SER A 16 1.05 -16.10 -0.82
CA SER A 16 0.14 -14.96 -0.99
C SER A 16 -0.03 -14.26 0.35
N PRO A 17 0.03 -12.91 0.41
CA PRO A 17 -0.13 -12.19 1.66
C PRO A 17 -1.43 -12.66 2.32
N PRO A 18 -1.46 -12.81 3.66
CA PRO A 18 -2.66 -13.26 4.35
C PRO A 18 -3.84 -12.38 3.91
N GLU A 19 -5.02 -12.98 3.70
CA GLU A 19 -6.25 -12.27 3.28
C GLU A 19 -6.59 -11.07 4.16
N GLU A 20 -5.97 -10.97 5.35
CA GLU A 20 -6.08 -9.84 6.24
C GLU A 20 -5.45 -8.54 5.72
N VAL A 21 -4.54 -8.56 4.72
CA VAL A 21 -3.91 -7.36 4.14
C VAL A 21 -4.52 -7.03 2.77
N THR A 22 -5.78 -6.61 2.79
CA THR A 22 -6.48 -6.10 1.61
C THR A 22 -6.20 -4.62 1.37
N ASN A 23 -6.30 -4.15 0.13
CA ASN A 23 -6.18 -2.73 -0.25
C ASN A 23 -6.93 -1.71 0.61
N PRO A 24 -8.21 -1.90 1.01
CA PRO A 24 -8.90 -0.96 1.89
C PRO A 24 -8.21 -0.79 3.25
N LYS A 25 -7.58 -1.84 3.79
CA LYS A 25 -6.81 -1.75 5.05
C LYS A 25 -5.46 -1.05 4.85
N LEU A 26 -4.85 -1.16 3.67
CA LEU A 26 -3.63 -0.43 3.35
C LEU A 26 -3.89 1.07 3.19
N LEU A 27 -5.02 1.45 2.59
CA LEU A 27 -5.45 2.85 2.53
C LEU A 27 -5.73 3.42 3.92
N ASP A 28 -6.39 2.64 4.78
CA ASP A 28 -6.65 3.01 6.16
C ASP A 28 -5.34 3.29 6.93
N LEU A 29 -4.33 2.44 6.77
CA LEU A 29 -2.99 2.66 7.34
C LEU A 29 -2.29 3.91 6.78
N LEU A 30 -2.53 4.24 5.51
CA LEU A 30 -1.96 5.44 4.88
C LEU A 30 -2.62 6.73 5.41
N HIS A 31 -3.91 6.67 5.72
CA HIS A 31 -4.71 7.81 6.20
C HIS A 31 -4.58 8.06 7.71
N LEU A 32 -4.00 7.14 8.49
CA LEU A 32 -3.72 7.37 9.90
C LEU A 32 -2.83 8.60 10.08
N ASP A 33 -3.31 9.54 10.90
CA ASP A 33 -2.50 10.60 11.48
C ASP A 33 -1.60 10.06 12.61
N GLU A 34 -0.62 10.85 13.06
CA GLU A 34 0.27 10.52 14.16
C GLU A 34 -0.48 10.13 15.45
N ASP A 35 -1.55 10.85 15.81
CA ASP A 35 -2.29 10.58 17.06
C ASP A 35 -3.02 9.23 16.98
N ALA A 36 -3.74 9.02 15.88
CA ALA A 36 -4.44 7.76 15.58
C ALA A 36 -3.47 6.57 15.44
N PHE A 37 -2.27 6.79 14.88
CA PHE A 37 -1.22 5.77 14.81
C PHE A 37 -0.71 5.40 16.21
N ARG A 38 -0.47 6.40 17.06
CA ARG A 38 -0.04 6.16 18.45
C ARG A 38 -1.08 5.40 19.24
N GLU A 39 -2.35 5.78 19.14
CA GLU A 39 -3.45 5.10 19.82
C GLU A 39 -3.57 3.64 19.36
N ARG A 40 -3.63 3.42 18.04
CA ARG A 40 -3.82 2.09 17.46
C ARG A 40 -2.65 1.13 17.72
N PHE A 41 -1.42 1.66 17.78
CA PHE A 41 -0.22 0.85 17.96
C PHE A 41 0.44 1.01 19.33
N ALA A 42 -0.23 1.61 20.32
CA ALA A 42 0.33 1.92 21.64
C ALA A 42 1.02 0.73 22.33
N ALA A 43 0.44 -0.47 22.18
CA ALA A 43 0.96 -1.72 22.76
C ALA A 43 1.74 -2.59 21.75
N SER A 44 2.02 -2.09 20.55
CA SER A 44 2.63 -2.85 19.47
C SER A 44 4.10 -2.45 19.24
N PRO A 45 5.00 -3.41 18.94
CA PRO A 45 6.36 -3.10 18.48
C PRO A 45 6.40 -2.18 17.24
N ILE A 46 5.30 -2.12 16.47
CA ILE A 46 5.13 -1.23 15.32
C ILE A 46 5.27 0.24 15.71
N LEU A 47 4.95 0.63 16.94
CA LEU A 47 5.11 2.01 17.38
C LEU A 47 6.56 2.52 17.24
N ARG A 48 7.55 1.62 17.38
CA ARG A 48 8.98 1.96 17.24
C ARG A 48 9.39 2.37 15.84
N ILE A 49 8.68 1.93 14.81
CA ILE A 49 9.01 2.30 13.43
C ILE A 49 8.44 3.67 13.03
N GLY A 50 7.39 4.12 13.71
CA GLY A 50 6.70 5.38 13.47
C GLY A 50 5.74 5.36 12.28
N ARG A 51 4.85 6.36 12.25
CA ARG A 51 3.80 6.53 11.24
C ARG A 51 4.37 6.62 9.82
N ALA A 52 5.41 7.44 9.60
CA ALA A 52 6.02 7.65 8.29
C ALA A 52 6.54 6.35 7.65
N ARG A 53 7.19 5.47 8.43
CA ARG A 53 7.67 4.18 7.93
C ARG A 53 6.52 3.22 7.61
N MET A 54 5.43 3.26 8.38
CA MET A 54 4.24 2.46 8.06
C MET A 54 3.56 2.97 6.78
N ALA A 55 3.34 4.28 6.67
CA ALA A 55 2.67 4.92 5.54
C ALA A 55 3.41 4.66 4.22
N ARG A 56 4.74 4.84 4.19
CA ARG A 56 5.52 4.53 2.97
C ARG A 56 5.41 3.05 2.58
N ASN A 57 5.40 2.12 3.54
CA ASN A 57 5.32 0.69 3.27
C ASN A 57 3.93 0.32 2.73
N ALA A 58 2.88 0.97 3.26
CA ALA A 58 1.52 0.83 2.76
C ALA A 58 1.38 1.36 1.32
N ALA A 59 1.97 2.51 1.00
CA ALA A 59 2.01 3.05 -0.36
C ALA A 59 2.71 2.08 -1.33
N VAL A 60 3.84 1.50 -0.93
CA VAL A 60 4.56 0.49 -1.74
C VAL A 60 3.69 -0.75 -1.97
N ALA A 61 3.05 -1.26 -0.92
CA ALA A 61 2.16 -2.42 -1.03
C ALA A 61 0.96 -2.13 -1.95
N LEU A 62 0.37 -0.94 -1.87
CA LEU A 62 -0.70 -0.50 -2.77
C LEU A 62 -0.23 -0.43 -4.22
N GLY A 63 0.94 0.15 -4.49
CA GLY A 63 1.53 0.19 -5.84
C GLY A 63 1.82 -1.20 -6.41
N ASN A 64 2.20 -2.16 -5.56
CA ASN A 64 2.44 -3.55 -5.96
C ASN A 64 1.15 -4.38 -6.10
N SER A 65 0.01 -3.90 -5.59
CA SER A 65 -1.24 -4.65 -5.62
C SER A 65 -1.90 -4.69 -7.01
N GLY A 66 -1.50 -3.80 -7.93
CA GLY A 66 -2.15 -3.63 -9.24
C GLY A 66 -3.57 -3.03 -9.17
N ALA A 67 -4.05 -2.64 -7.99
CA ALA A 67 -5.43 -2.20 -7.81
C ALA A 67 -5.65 -0.72 -8.17
N ARG A 68 -5.94 -0.47 -9.45
CA ARG A 68 -6.25 0.86 -9.98
C ARG A 68 -7.39 1.59 -9.26
N ALA A 69 -8.31 0.84 -8.66
CA ALA A 69 -9.43 1.42 -7.90
C ALA A 69 -8.97 2.31 -6.72
N VAL A 70 -7.74 2.13 -6.22
CA VAL A 70 -7.21 2.94 -5.10
C VAL A 70 -6.57 4.26 -5.53
N VAL A 71 -6.35 4.48 -6.83
CA VAL A 71 -5.66 5.68 -7.36
C VAL A 71 -6.33 6.99 -6.90
N PRO A 72 -7.67 7.15 -6.94
CA PRO A 72 -8.30 8.38 -6.46
C PRO A 72 -8.02 8.65 -4.97
N SER A 73 -7.97 7.61 -4.14
CA SER A 73 -7.69 7.74 -2.71
C SER A 73 -6.22 8.13 -2.47
N LEU A 74 -5.29 7.55 -3.22
CA LEU A 74 -3.88 7.91 -3.18
C LEU A 74 -3.66 9.37 -3.60
N THR A 75 -4.35 9.83 -4.65
CA THR A 75 -4.25 11.23 -5.12
C THR A 75 -4.77 12.23 -4.09
N LEU A 76 -5.88 11.90 -3.39
CA LEU A 76 -6.37 12.72 -2.29
C LEU A 76 -5.34 12.76 -1.15
N ARG A 77 -4.82 11.60 -0.76
CA ARG A 77 -3.83 11.53 0.32
C ARG A 77 -2.55 12.29 0.01
N LEU A 78 -2.09 12.27 -1.24
CA LEU A 78 -0.90 12.98 -1.67
C LEU A 78 -0.98 14.49 -1.39
N GLN A 79 -2.17 15.09 -1.51
CA GLN A 79 -2.38 16.53 -1.28
C GLN A 79 -2.28 16.89 0.20
N GLU A 80 -2.70 15.99 1.08
CA GLU A 80 -2.76 16.21 2.52
C GLU A 80 -1.47 15.79 3.25
N GLU A 81 -0.64 14.96 2.62
CA GLU A 81 0.50 14.33 3.28
C GLU A 81 1.61 15.34 3.64
N PRO A 82 1.94 15.56 4.92
CA PRO A 82 2.99 16.52 5.30
C PRO A 82 4.40 15.99 5.06
N ASP A 83 4.59 14.66 5.09
CA ASP A 83 5.91 14.05 5.02
C ASP A 83 6.37 13.88 3.55
N PRO A 84 7.47 14.54 3.12
CA PRO A 84 7.93 14.49 1.74
C PRO A 84 8.36 13.07 1.31
N MET A 85 8.92 12.27 2.22
CA MET A 85 9.31 10.89 1.92
C MET A 85 8.08 10.03 1.67
N VAL A 86 6.99 10.21 2.44
CA VAL A 86 5.74 9.48 2.22
C VAL A 86 5.09 9.93 0.91
N LYS A 87 5.11 11.23 0.58
CA LYS A 87 4.62 11.78 -0.69
C LYS A 87 5.27 11.10 -1.90
N GLU A 88 6.60 11.00 -1.93
CA GLU A 88 7.34 10.35 -3.01
C GLU A 88 6.86 8.90 -3.25
N HIS A 89 6.57 8.16 -2.17
CA HIS A 89 6.11 6.78 -2.28
C HIS A 89 4.65 6.68 -2.73
N ILE A 90 3.80 7.64 -2.36
CA ILE A 90 2.42 7.74 -2.86
C ILE A 90 2.44 8.04 -4.37
N GLU A 91 3.28 8.99 -4.81
CA GLU A 91 3.46 9.32 -6.24
C GLU A 91 3.94 8.12 -7.04
N TRP A 92 4.93 7.39 -6.52
CA TRP A 92 5.41 6.15 -7.14
C TRP A 92 4.29 5.10 -7.28
N ALA A 93 3.47 4.93 -6.23
CA ALA A 93 2.38 3.97 -6.25
C ALA A 93 1.33 4.32 -7.31
N ILE A 94 0.96 5.61 -7.41
CA ILE A 94 0.05 6.11 -8.45
C ILE A 94 0.62 5.83 -9.83
N GLN A 95 1.88 6.21 -10.08
CA GLN A 95 2.55 6.00 -11.36
C GLN A 95 2.55 4.51 -11.74
N ARG A 96 2.93 3.63 -10.81
CA ARG A 96 2.99 2.19 -11.07
C ARG A 96 1.63 1.60 -11.46
N LEU A 97 0.57 1.96 -10.74
CA LEU A 97 -0.79 1.50 -11.02
C LEU A 97 -1.32 1.99 -12.38
N MET A 98 -0.87 3.17 -12.82
CA MET A 98 -1.20 3.73 -14.13
C MET A 98 -0.38 3.08 -15.27
N GLN A 99 0.89 2.71 -15.04
CA GLN A 99 1.78 2.15 -16.06
C GLN A 99 1.48 0.68 -16.42
N GLU A 100 0.98 -0.14 -15.49
CA GLU A 100 0.60 -1.55 -15.77
C GLU A 100 -0.61 -1.69 -16.72
N ALA A 101 -1.09 -0.59 -17.32
CA ALA A 101 -2.23 -0.57 -18.25
C ALA A 101 -1.80 -0.85 -19.70
N SER A 102 -0.54 -1.24 -19.90
CA SER A 102 0.07 -1.55 -21.21
C SER A 102 0.26 -3.05 -21.39
#